data_AF-A0A429NBW5-F1
#
_entry.id   AF-A0A429NBW5-F1
#
_cell.length_a   1.000
_cell.length_b   1.000
_cell.length_c   1.000
_cell.angle_alpha   90.00
_cell.angle_beta   90.00
_cell.angle_gamma   90.00
#
_symmetry.space_group_name_H-M   'P 1'
#
loop_
_entity.id
_entity.type
_entity.pdbx_description
1 polymer ?
#
loop_
_entity_poly.entity_id
_entity_poly.type
_entity_poly.pdbx_seq_one_letter_code
_entity_poly.pdbx_strand_id
1 'polypeptide(L)' 'MTEPVRHPGPVVVLPLDSWLYEARPAAGCRTCEEAARALEAAKRAGKAWERFEAARTIRRHPHDQSSPSGRST' A
#
# COMPACT_ATOMS: atom_id res chain seq x y z
N MET A 1 -41.00 2.02 -4.02
CA MET A 1 -39.59 2.31 -3.71
C MET A 1 -39.34 1.84 -2.29
N THR A 2 -38.34 0.99 -2.08
CA THR A 2 -38.04 0.45 -0.75
C THR A 2 -37.12 1.42 -0.01
N GLU A 3 -37.47 1.80 1.22
CA GLU A 3 -36.62 2.67 2.04
C GLU A 3 -35.31 1.96 2.42
N PRO A 4 -34.17 2.69 2.45
CA PRO A 4 -32.90 2.12 2.85
C PRO A 4 -32.91 1.76 4.34
N VAL A 5 -32.57 0.51 4.64
CA VAL A 5 -32.45 0.01 6.02
C VAL A 5 -31.29 0.75 6.70
N ARG A 6 -31.61 1.51 7.75
CA ARG A 6 -30.58 2.06 8.65
C ARG A 6 -30.20 0.98 9.65
N HIS A 7 -28.92 0.63 9.71
CA HIS A 7 -28.40 -0.28 10.71
C HIS A 7 -28.20 0.47 12.04
N PRO A 8 -28.93 0.11 13.12
CA PRO A 8 -28.70 0.68 14.43
C PRO A 8 -27.49 -0.01 15.05
N GLY A 9 -26.35 0.67 15.04
CA GLY A 9 -25.14 0.18 15.69
C GLY A 9 -24.07 1.26 15.78
N PRO A 10 -23.24 1.26 16.83
CA PRO A 10 -22.07 2.13 16.88
C PRO A 10 -21.12 1.77 15.73
N VAL A 11 -20.45 2.76 15.18
CA VAL A 11 -19.39 2.53 14.18
C VAL A 11 -18.27 1.73 14.85
N VAL A 12 -18.11 0.47 14.44
CA VAL A 12 -16.99 -0.36 14.89
C VAL A 12 -15.78 -0.06 14.02
N VAL A 13 -14.71 0.46 14.62
CA VAL A 13 -13.43 0.64 13.95
C VAL A 13 -12.67 -0.69 14.04
N LEU A 14 -12.56 -1.39 12.92
CA LEU A 14 -11.77 -2.62 12.83
C LEU A 14 -10.29 -2.25 12.65
N PRO A 15 -9.37 -2.90 13.39
CA PRO A 15 -7.95 -2.76 13.12
C PRO A 15 -7.65 -3.27 11.71
N LEU A 16 -6.90 -2.47 10.94
CA LEU A 16 -6.45 -2.88 9.61
C LEU A 16 -5.29 -3.86 9.73
N ASP A 17 -5.32 -4.91 8.93
CA ASP A 17 -4.27 -5.92 8.92
C ASP A 17 -2.91 -5.36 8.48
N SER A 18 -1.82 -5.94 9.01
CA SER A 18 -0.46 -5.52 8.70
C SER A 18 -0.11 -5.65 7.21
N TRP A 19 -0.64 -6.68 6.54
CA TRP A 19 -0.39 -6.96 5.12
C TRP A 19 -0.76 -5.78 4.21
N LEU A 20 -1.70 -4.94 4.63
CA LEU A 20 -2.12 -3.75 3.90
C LEU A 20 -0.99 -2.73 3.73
N TYR A 21 -0.07 -2.69 4.70
CA TYR A 21 1.05 -1.77 4.78
C TYR A 21 2.39 -2.40 4.42
N GLU A 22 2.42 -3.69 4.12
CA GLU A 22 3.64 -4.39 3.71
C GLU A 22 4.03 -3.98 2.29
N ALA A 23 5.27 -3.54 2.13
CA ALA A 23 5.82 -3.07 0.88
C ALA A 23 7.32 -3.36 0.79
N ARG A 24 7.80 -3.73 -0.40
CA ARG A 24 9.21 -4.02 -0.67
C ARG A 24 9.77 -2.98 -1.65
N PRO A 25 10.40 -1.91 -1.16
CA PRO A 25 10.99 -0.91 -2.05
C PRO A 25 12.16 -1.52 -2.81
N ALA A 26 12.28 -1.22 -4.12
CA ALA A 26 13.46 -1.63 -4.86
C ALA A 26 14.66 -0.76 -4.47
N ALA A 27 15.80 -1.42 -4.26
CA ALA A 27 17.06 -0.74 -3.95
C ALA A 27 17.48 0.19 -5.09
N GLY A 28 17.90 1.42 -4.76
CA GLY A 28 18.34 2.41 -5.75
C GLY A 28 17.20 3.08 -6.52
N CYS A 29 15.95 2.72 -6.27
CA CYS A 29 14.82 3.48 -6.80
C CYS A 29 14.43 4.60 -5.85
N ARG A 30 14.70 5.84 -6.27
CA ARG A 30 14.36 7.04 -5.51
C ARG A 30 12.88 7.10 -5.11
N THR A 31 11.95 6.79 -6.02
CA THR A 31 10.50 6.79 -5.73
C THR A 31 10.15 5.81 -4.61
N CYS A 32 10.75 4.63 -4.60
CA CYS A 32 10.50 3.62 -3.58
C CYS A 32 11.14 3.97 -2.24
N GLU A 33 12.32 4.58 -2.25
CA GLU A 33 12.97 5.06 -1.03
C GLU A 33 12.19 6.21 -0.39
N GLU A 34 11.72 7.17 -1.19
CA GLU A 34 10.86 8.26 -0.72
C GLU A 34 9.55 7.73 -0.16
N ALA A 35 8.89 6.82 -0.87
CA ALA A 35 7.67 6.18 -0.39
C ALA A 35 7.90 5.33 0.88
N ALA A 36 9.05 4.67 1.01
CA ALA A 36 9.39 3.92 2.22
C ALA A 36 9.59 4.86 3.43
N ARG A 37 10.22 6.02 3.22
CA ARG A 37 10.33 7.07 4.26
C ARG A 37 8.95 7.61 4.66
N ALA A 38 8.09 7.86 3.67
CA ALA A 38 6.72 8.31 3.92
C ALA A 38 5.88 7.26 4.69
N LEU A 39 6.06 5.97 4.36
CA LEU A 39 5.39 4.86 5.03
C LEU A 39 5.76 4.81 6.52
N GLU A 40 7.05 4.90 6.84
CA GLU A 40 7.52 4.92 8.23
C GLU A 40 7.10 6.20 8.98
N ALA A 41 7.09 7.35 8.33
CA ALA A 41 6.57 8.58 8.91
C ALA A 41 5.08 8.48 9.24
N ALA A 42 4.26 7.98 8.32
CA ALA A 42 2.83 7.78 8.52
C ALA A 42 2.52 6.74 9.60
N LYS A 43 3.34 5.68 9.70
CA LYS A 43 3.27 4.68 10.78
C LYS A 43 3.49 5.32 12.15
N ARG A 44 4.51 6.17 12.29
CA ARG A 44 4.78 6.89 13.56
C ARG A 44 3.71 7.91 13.91
N ALA A 45 3.12 8.55 12.90
CA ALA A 45 2.05 9.54 13.08
C ALA A 45 0.64 8.94 13.26
N GLY A 46 0.49 7.62 13.17
CA GLY A 46 -0.82 6.96 13.27
C GLY A 46 -1.76 7.22 12.09
N LYS A 47 -1.22 7.66 10.94
CA LYS A 47 -2.00 8.07 9.78
C LYS A 47 -2.21 6.91 8.81
N ALA A 48 -3.27 6.13 9.06
CA ALA A 48 -3.55 4.89 8.34
C ALA A 48 -3.67 5.07 6.82
N TRP A 49 -4.32 6.13 6.35
CA TRP A 49 -4.50 6.39 4.92
C TRP A 49 -3.17 6.71 4.21
N GLU A 50 -2.38 7.61 4.79
CA GLU A 50 -1.06 7.98 4.25
C GLU A 50 -0.11 6.78 4.22
N ARG A 51 -0.17 5.92 5.25
CA ARG A 51 0.61 4.68 5.32
C ARG A 51 0.21 3.71 4.21
N PHE A 52 -1.10 3.58 3.94
CA PHE A 52 -1.62 2.76 2.87
C PHE A 52 -1.17 3.26 1.49
N GLU A 53 -1.31 4.56 1.22
CA GLU A 53 -0.94 5.15 -0.07
C GLU A 53 0.57 5.03 -0.34
N ALA A 54 1.41 5.18 0.68
CA ALA A 54 2.85 4.94 0.58
C ALA A 54 3.17 3.48 0.22
N ALA A 55 2.56 2.52 0.93
CA ALA A 55 2.73 1.09 0.64
C ALA A 55 2.20 0.71 -0.75
N ARG A 56 1.09 1.30 -1.18
CA ARG A 56 0.52 1.14 -2.52
C ARG A 56 1.46 1.68 -3.60
N THR A 57 2.06 2.84 -3.37
CA THR A 57 3.03 3.46 -4.28
C THR A 57 4.19 2.52 -4.55
N ILE A 58 4.78 1.95 -3.50
CA ILE A 58 5.88 0.97 -3.63
C ILE A 58 5.44 -0.26 -4.43
N ARG A 59 4.29 -0.86 -4.10
CA ARG A 59 3.80 -2.09 -4.75
C ARG A 59 3.44 -1.90 -6.23
N ARG A 60 2.97 -0.71 -6.60
CA ARG A 60 2.54 -0.39 -7.97
C ARG A 60 3.66 0.18 -8.82
N HIS A 61 4.77 0.62 -8.19
CA HIS A 61 5.88 1.19 -8.93
C HIS A 61 6.56 0.11 -9.78
N PRO A 62 6.70 0.31 -11.10
CA PRO A 62 7.30 -0.67 -11.98
C PRO A 62 8.80 -0.79 -11.70
N HIS A 63 9.27 -2.02 -11.46
CA HIS A 63 10.70 -2.37 -11.41
C HIS A 63 11.11 -3.39 -12.47
N ASP A 64 10.14 -3.74 -13.30
CA ASP A 64 10.09 -4.70 -14.40
C ASP A 64 10.68 -6.10 -14.18
N GLN A 65 9.92 -7.08 -14.67
CA GLN A 65 10.35 -8.46 -14.78
C GLN A 65 11.31 -8.58 -15.97
N SER A 66 12.58 -8.24 -15.80
CA SER A 66 13.61 -8.71 -16.73
C SER A 66 13.92 -10.18 -16.42
N SER A 67 12.99 -11.07 -16.78
CA SER A 67 13.35 -12.46 -17.10
C SER A 67 13.96 -12.46 -18.49
N PRO A 68 15.13 -13.08 -18.72
CA PRO A 68 15.77 -13.05 -20.02
C PRO A 68 15.01 -13.98 -20.97
N SER A 69 14.15 -13.46 -21.85
CA SER A 69 13.75 -14.19 -23.05
C SER A 69 14.77 -13.99 -24.17
N GLY A 70 16.04 -14.23 -23.85
CA GLY A 70 17.03 -14.63 -24.85
C GLY A 70 16.72 -16.06 -25.28
N ARG A 71 15.74 -16.25 -26.17
CA ARG A 71 15.68 -17.46 -26.99
C ARG A 71 16.44 -17.17 -28.26
N SER A 72 17.75 -17.37 -28.18
CA SER A 72 18.55 -17.67 -29.36
C SER A 72 18.19 -19.06 -29.86
N THR A 73 18.27 -19.20 -31.19
CA THR A 73 18.09 -20.38 -32.04
C THR A 73 16.67 -20.61 -32.55
#